data_AF-A0A6N2AGA6-F1
#
_entry.id   AF-A0A6N2AGA6-F1
#
_cell.length_a   1.000
_cell.length_b   1.000
_cell.length_c   1.000
_cell.angle_alpha   90.00
_cell.angle_beta   90.00
_cell.angle_gamma   90.00
#
_symmetry.space_group_name_H-M   'P 1'
#
loop_
_entity.id
_entity.type
_entity.pdbx_description
1 polymer ?
#
loop_
_entity_poly.entity_id
_entity_poly.type
_entity_poly.pdbx_seq_one_letter_code
_entity_poly.pdbx_strand_id
1 'polypeptide(L)'
;KFSQGRVHSRAQTVLKGIMRSVHKLLFEIVHKVILPRGHQRHIASIRNMGLMNALEYKERIDWPTLIIKHVSRIVDPKLVSHQLAFRNLLTRVFDAFEVPLGEGRILTRADMFIQTILADCGIPMESEQVANASPHTSSLVDQLLRELKVAEEKYATLELENQNLRAELHTLNAEIHMLKDQLGQQQFANNARVDRVLDMLASAST
;
A
#
# COMPACT_ATOMS: atom_id res chain seq x y z
N LYS A 1 11.66 -6.54 19.99
CA LYS A 1 12.62 -7.59 19.56
C LYS A 1 11.80 -8.76 19.02
N PHE A 2 11.64 -8.88 17.70
CA PHE A 2 10.94 -10.02 17.10
C PHE A 2 11.89 -11.23 17.09
N SER A 3 11.39 -12.36 17.57
CA SER A 3 12.14 -13.58 17.82
C SER A 3 12.83 -14.12 16.56
N GLN A 4 14.17 -14.15 16.57
CA GLN A 4 15.00 -14.92 15.64
C GLN A 4 15.05 -16.41 16.01
N GLY A 5 13.91 -17.01 16.36
CA GLY A 5 13.82 -18.46 16.53
C GLY A 5 13.65 -19.12 15.18
N ARG A 6 14.68 -19.80 14.66
CA ARG A 6 14.53 -20.72 13.53
C ARG A 6 13.64 -21.88 13.98
N VAL A 7 12.38 -21.88 13.56
CA VAL A 7 11.48 -23.02 13.73
C VAL A 7 12.01 -24.19 12.87
N HIS A 8 12.17 -25.36 13.48
CA HIS A 8 12.72 -26.57 12.86
C HIS A 8 11.87 -27.12 11.70
N SER A 9 12.54 -27.75 10.73
CA SER A 9 12.13 -27.93 9.33
C SER A 9 11.26 -29.17 9.02
N ARG A 10 10.39 -29.61 9.92
CA ARG A 10 9.54 -30.79 9.64
C ARG A 10 8.07 -30.39 9.55
N ALA A 11 7.58 -30.39 8.31
CA ALA A 11 6.22 -30.08 7.83
C ALA A 11 5.85 -28.60 7.80
N GLN A 12 5.79 -27.98 6.60
CA GLN A 12 5.11 -26.69 6.42
C GLN A 12 4.94 -26.26 4.94
N THR A 13 4.84 -27.23 4.02
CA THR A 13 4.53 -26.95 2.62
C THR A 13 3.38 -27.83 2.14
N VAL A 14 2.51 -27.27 1.31
CA VAL A 14 1.35 -27.99 0.73
C VAL A 14 1.46 -27.97 -0.78
N LEU A 15 1.28 -29.13 -1.42
CA LEU A 15 1.27 -29.21 -2.87
C LEU A 15 -0.04 -28.63 -3.42
N LYS A 16 0.06 -27.81 -4.46
CA LYS A 16 -1.13 -27.26 -5.15
C LYS A 16 -2.07 -28.37 -5.62
N GLY A 17 -1.54 -29.51 -6.09
CA GLY A 17 -2.33 -30.62 -6.63
C GLY A 17 -3.38 -31.17 -5.65
N ILE A 18 -3.05 -31.22 -4.36
CA ILE A 18 -3.91 -31.78 -3.30
C ILE A 18 -4.88 -30.76 -2.69
N MET A 19 -4.78 -29.49 -3.06
CA MET A 19 -5.69 -28.44 -2.57
C MET A 19 -7.09 -28.56 -3.18
N ARG A 20 -8.11 -28.16 -2.40
CA ARG A 20 -9.47 -27.94 -2.92
C ARG A 20 -9.47 -26.81 -3.96
N SER A 21 -10.45 -26.78 -4.86
CA SER A 21 -10.52 -25.80 -5.96
C SER A 21 -10.40 -24.34 -5.47
N VAL A 22 -11.18 -23.94 -4.48
CA VAL A 22 -11.11 -22.58 -3.88
C VAL A 22 -9.72 -22.26 -3.32
N HIS A 23 -9.07 -23.23 -2.67
CA HIS A 23 -7.73 -23.04 -2.12
C HIS A 23 -6.68 -22.98 -3.23
N LYS A 24 -6.86 -23.71 -4.34
CA LYS A 24 -6.01 -23.59 -5.54
C LYS A 24 -6.13 -22.19 -6.13
N LEU A 25 -7.33 -21.61 -6.17
CA LEU A 25 -7.54 -20.24 -6.64
C LEU A 25 -6.87 -19.21 -5.73
N LEU A 26 -7.07 -19.30 -4.42
CA LEU A 26 -6.40 -18.43 -3.45
C LEU A 26 -4.87 -18.53 -3.55
N PHE A 27 -4.35 -19.75 -3.70
CA PHE A 27 -2.93 -19.98 -3.94
C PHE A 27 -2.45 -19.27 -5.21
N GLU A 28 -3.20 -19.38 -6.31
CA GLU A 28 -2.88 -18.71 -7.57
C GLU A 28 -2.94 -17.19 -7.44
N ILE A 29 -3.90 -16.62 -6.71
CA ILE A 29 -3.96 -15.17 -6.41
C ILE A 29 -2.73 -14.74 -5.63
N VAL A 30 -2.41 -15.43 -4.53
CA VAL A 30 -1.25 -15.11 -3.71
C VAL A 30 0.05 -15.25 -4.51
N HIS A 31 0.17 -16.29 -5.33
CA HIS A 31 1.39 -16.61 -6.06
C HIS A 31 1.57 -15.81 -7.37
N LYS A 32 0.48 -15.38 -8.01
CA LYS A 32 0.53 -14.66 -9.30
C LYS A 32 0.25 -13.16 -9.17
N VAL A 33 -0.34 -12.70 -8.07
CA VAL A 33 -0.74 -11.28 -7.92
C VAL A 33 -0.02 -10.61 -6.76
N ILE A 34 0.08 -11.30 -5.62
CA ILE A 34 0.56 -10.69 -4.36
C ILE A 34 2.07 -10.89 -4.16
N LEU A 35 2.56 -12.11 -4.26
CA LEU A 35 3.95 -12.45 -3.94
C LEU A 35 4.84 -12.51 -5.20
N PRO A 36 6.12 -12.10 -5.08
CA PRO A 36 7.11 -12.31 -6.14
C PRO A 36 7.25 -13.79 -6.50
N ARG A 37 7.44 -14.07 -7.79
CA ARG A 37 7.47 -15.43 -8.33
C ARG A 37 8.68 -16.24 -7.84
N GLY A 38 8.44 -17.27 -7.04
CA GLY A 38 9.47 -18.26 -6.69
C GLY A 38 9.65 -19.35 -7.76
N HIS A 39 10.75 -20.11 -7.66
CA HIS A 39 11.03 -21.27 -8.52
C HIS A 39 10.04 -22.44 -8.29
N GLN A 40 9.33 -22.49 -7.16
CA GLN A 40 8.46 -23.61 -6.76
C GLN A 40 6.97 -23.30 -6.94
N ARG A 41 6.51 -23.23 -8.19
CA ARG A 41 5.15 -22.80 -8.58
C ARG A 41 4.01 -23.74 -8.16
N HIS A 42 4.33 -24.92 -7.65
CA HIS A 42 3.37 -25.93 -7.25
C HIS A 42 3.38 -26.18 -5.73
N ILE A 43 4.18 -25.42 -4.97
CA ILE A 43 4.37 -25.60 -3.52
C ILE A 43 3.92 -24.34 -2.79
N ALA A 44 2.95 -24.48 -1.89
CA ALA A 44 2.54 -23.44 -0.98
C ALA A 44 3.42 -23.46 0.27
N SER A 45 4.19 -22.39 0.46
CA SER A 45 4.92 -22.14 1.71
C SER A 45 3.98 -21.67 2.83
N ILE A 46 4.45 -21.65 4.09
CA ILE A 46 3.72 -21.05 5.23
C ILE A 46 3.23 -19.64 4.91
N ARG A 47 4.08 -18.84 4.26
CA ARG A 47 3.73 -17.48 3.88
C ARG A 47 2.54 -17.47 2.92
N ASN A 48 2.54 -18.38 1.94
CA ASN A 48 1.45 -18.49 0.99
C ASN A 48 0.17 -18.90 1.72
N MET A 49 0.24 -19.91 2.59
CA MET A 49 -0.89 -20.39 3.37
C MET A 49 -1.44 -19.33 4.33
N GLY A 50 -0.58 -18.57 5.00
CA GLY A 50 -0.99 -17.49 5.90
C GLY A 50 -1.71 -16.35 5.16
N LEU A 51 -1.24 -15.99 3.97
CA LEU A 51 -1.93 -15.00 3.13
C LEU A 51 -3.24 -15.53 2.55
N MET A 52 -3.27 -16.80 2.13
CA MET A 52 -4.51 -17.44 1.68
C MET A 52 -5.56 -17.42 2.80
N ASN A 53 -5.16 -17.76 4.04
CA ASN A 53 -6.02 -17.73 5.21
C ASN A 53 -6.52 -16.30 5.49
N ALA A 54 -5.62 -15.31 5.53
CA ALA A 54 -6.01 -13.92 5.74
C ALA A 54 -7.00 -13.41 4.67
N LEU A 55 -6.83 -13.82 3.41
CA LEU A 55 -7.78 -13.50 2.33
C LEU A 55 -9.14 -14.20 2.51
N GLU A 56 -9.14 -15.49 2.88
CA GLU A 56 -10.35 -16.27 3.09
C GLU A 56 -11.21 -15.71 4.25
N TYR A 57 -10.56 -15.33 5.35
CA TYR A 57 -11.22 -14.76 6.54
C TYR A 57 -11.35 -13.23 6.49
N LYS A 58 -10.98 -12.59 5.38
CA LYS A 58 -11.01 -11.12 5.20
C LYS A 58 -10.28 -10.38 6.33
N GLU A 59 -9.20 -10.97 6.84
CA GLU A 59 -8.37 -10.35 7.87
C GLU A 59 -7.62 -9.15 7.30
N ARG A 60 -7.29 -8.20 8.17
CA ARG A 60 -6.48 -7.04 7.79
C ARG A 60 -5.06 -7.51 7.46
N ILE A 61 -4.66 -7.35 6.20
CA ILE A 61 -3.29 -7.58 5.76
C ILE A 61 -2.55 -6.24 5.80
N ASP A 62 -1.43 -6.19 6.51
CA ASP A 62 -0.51 -5.04 6.49
C ASP A 62 0.26 -5.03 5.17
N TRP A 63 -0.43 -4.55 4.12
CA TRP A 63 0.11 -4.42 2.77
C TRP A 63 1.39 -3.59 2.73
N PRO A 64 1.48 -2.40 3.38
CA PRO A 64 2.71 -1.61 3.39
C PRO A 64 3.92 -2.40 3.90
N THR A 65 3.82 -3.06 5.06
CA THR A 65 4.94 -3.85 5.61
C THR A 65 5.29 -5.03 4.71
N LEU A 66 4.30 -5.68 4.11
CA LEU A 66 4.53 -6.79 3.18
C LEU A 66 5.30 -6.31 1.95
N ILE A 67 4.90 -5.18 1.36
CA ILE A 67 5.55 -4.55 0.20
C ILE A 67 6.98 -4.14 0.56
N ILE A 68 7.20 -3.44 1.68
CA ILE A 68 8.53 -3.00 2.14
C ILE A 68 9.45 -4.21 2.35
N LYS A 69 8.97 -5.28 2.98
CA LYS A 69 9.75 -6.52 3.16
C LYS A 69 10.07 -7.23 1.86
N HIS A 70 9.27 -7.05 0.82
CA HIS A 70 9.58 -7.56 -0.51
C HIS A 70 10.62 -6.69 -1.20
N VAL A 71 10.47 -5.37 -1.20
CA VAL A 71 11.44 -4.42 -1.77
C VAL A 71 12.80 -4.57 -1.09
N SER A 72 12.87 -4.65 0.23
CA SER A 72 14.14 -4.74 0.97
C SER A 72 14.94 -6.01 0.66
N ARG A 73 14.27 -7.12 0.32
CA ARG A 73 14.93 -8.35 -0.13
C ARG A 73 15.43 -8.27 -1.57
N ILE A 74 14.90 -7.36 -2.37
CA ILE A 74 15.27 -7.13 -3.76
C ILE A 74 16.44 -6.15 -3.85
N VAL A 75 16.45 -5.14 -2.98
CA VAL A 75 17.48 -4.09 -2.93
C VAL A 75 18.77 -4.57 -2.25
N ASP A 76 18.79 -5.75 -1.62
CA ASP A 76 20.01 -6.31 -1.02
C ASP A 76 21.01 -6.73 -2.14
N PRO A 77 22.14 -6.03 -2.29
CA PRO A 77 23.09 -6.24 -3.38
C PRO A 77 23.84 -7.59 -3.29
N LYS A 78 23.67 -8.35 -2.19
CA LYS A 78 24.29 -9.66 -2.01
C LYS A 78 23.57 -10.80 -2.74
N LEU A 79 22.35 -10.59 -3.21
CA LEU A 79 21.64 -11.56 -4.05
C LEU A 79 21.68 -11.13 -5.52
N VAL A 80 22.37 -11.94 -6.33
CA VAL A 80 22.50 -11.82 -7.78
C VAL A 80 21.16 -11.43 -8.42
N SER A 81 21.19 -10.37 -9.23
CA SER A 81 20.16 -9.82 -10.11
C SER A 81 18.86 -10.64 -10.14
N HIS A 82 17.99 -10.38 -9.16
CA HIS A 82 16.64 -10.89 -9.21
C HIS A 82 15.86 -10.15 -10.30
N GLN A 83 15.92 -10.65 -11.54
CA GLN A 83 14.93 -10.36 -12.56
C GLN A 83 13.59 -10.94 -12.09
N LEU A 84 12.88 -10.19 -11.24
CA LEU A 84 11.60 -10.61 -10.70
C LEU A 84 10.52 -9.68 -11.25
N ALA A 85 9.70 -10.25 -12.14
CA ALA A 85 8.52 -9.61 -12.70
C ALA A 85 7.55 -9.25 -11.56
N PHE A 86 7.46 -7.97 -11.23
CA PHE A 86 6.32 -7.44 -10.50
C PHE A 86 5.07 -7.77 -11.31
N ARG A 87 4.02 -8.25 -10.65
CA ARG A 87 2.73 -8.46 -11.30
C ARG A 87 1.71 -7.51 -10.74
N ASN A 88 0.88 -7.03 -11.66
CA ASN A 88 -0.26 -6.10 -11.57
C ASN A 88 -0.42 -5.28 -10.30
N LEU A 89 -0.52 -5.88 -9.11
CA LEU A 89 -0.70 -5.13 -7.86
C LEU A 89 0.55 -4.33 -7.48
N LEU A 90 1.72 -4.97 -7.38
CA LEU A 90 2.95 -4.28 -6.99
C LEU A 90 3.40 -3.27 -8.05
N THR A 91 3.21 -3.59 -9.32
CA THR A 91 3.46 -2.67 -10.44
C THR A 91 2.61 -1.41 -10.31
N ARG A 92 1.29 -1.55 -10.11
CA ARG A 92 0.38 -0.41 -9.94
C ARG A 92 0.70 0.40 -8.68
N VAL A 93 1.10 -0.26 -7.59
CA VAL A 93 1.53 0.45 -6.38
C VAL A 93 2.79 1.26 -6.67
N PHE A 94 3.81 0.68 -7.27
CA PHE A 94 5.04 1.41 -7.59
C PHE A 94 4.85 2.53 -8.60
N ASP A 95 3.97 2.34 -9.58
CA ASP A 95 3.55 3.36 -10.53
C ASP A 95 2.87 4.55 -9.81
N ALA A 96 1.94 4.27 -8.87
CA ALA A 96 1.30 5.30 -8.06
C ALA A 96 2.26 6.07 -7.13
N PHE A 97 3.41 5.47 -6.79
CA PHE A 97 4.47 6.12 -6.01
C PHE A 97 5.62 6.65 -6.88
N GLU A 98 5.45 6.68 -8.21
CA GLU A 98 6.44 7.16 -9.17
C GLU A 98 7.81 6.49 -9.05
N VAL A 99 7.84 5.23 -8.58
CA VAL A 99 9.08 4.47 -8.45
C VAL A 99 9.51 3.99 -9.84
N PRO A 100 10.71 4.33 -10.32
CA PRO A 100 11.15 3.94 -11.65
C PRO A 100 11.24 2.41 -11.76
N LEU A 101 10.44 1.85 -12.67
CA LEU A 101 10.44 0.42 -12.99
C LEU A 101 11.33 0.17 -14.21
N GLY A 102 12.15 -0.88 -14.18
CA GLY A 102 12.92 -1.32 -15.35
C GLY A 102 12.04 -1.94 -16.44
N GLU A 103 12.66 -2.32 -17.57
CA GLU A 103 11.94 -2.98 -18.68
C GLU A 103 11.15 -4.21 -18.19
N GLY A 104 9.83 -4.14 -18.36
CA GLY A 104 8.91 -5.21 -17.99
C GLY A 104 9.05 -6.42 -18.91
N ARG A 105 8.85 -7.62 -18.36
CA ARG A 105 8.77 -8.86 -19.16
C ARG A 105 7.34 -9.06 -19.66
N ILE A 106 7.18 -9.39 -20.95
CA ILE A 106 5.88 -9.72 -21.53
C ILE A 106 5.25 -10.90 -20.76
N LEU A 107 3.98 -10.76 -20.37
CA LEU A 107 3.21 -11.82 -19.71
C LEU A 107 2.99 -12.98 -20.68
N THR A 108 3.28 -14.19 -20.23
CA THR A 108 3.05 -15.43 -21.00
C THR A 108 1.75 -16.11 -20.58
N ARG A 109 1.24 -17.07 -21.36
CA ARG A 109 0.01 -17.82 -21.00
C ARG A 109 0.09 -18.51 -19.63
N ALA A 110 1.28 -18.95 -19.21
CA ALA A 110 1.53 -19.54 -17.89
C ALA A 110 1.35 -18.54 -16.72
N ASP A 111 1.28 -17.25 -17.08
CA ASP A 111 1.17 -16.14 -16.17
C ASP A 111 -0.30 -15.75 -15.94
N MET A 112 -1.20 -16.13 -16.85
CA MET A 112 -2.63 -15.90 -16.71
C MET A 112 -3.28 -16.93 -15.79
N PHE A 113 -4.42 -16.60 -15.18
CA PHE A 113 -5.27 -17.61 -14.55
C PHE A 113 -5.77 -18.56 -15.65
N ILE A 114 -5.66 -19.87 -15.40
CA ILE A 114 -6.10 -20.87 -16.36
C ILE A 114 -7.61 -21.03 -16.19
N GLN A 115 -8.34 -21.01 -17.31
CA GLN A 115 -9.81 -21.09 -17.35
C GLN A 115 -10.36 -22.29 -16.55
N THR A 116 -9.67 -23.43 -16.58
CA THR A 116 -10.05 -24.63 -15.83
C THR A 116 -10.08 -24.39 -14.31
N ILE A 117 -9.14 -23.62 -13.76
CA ILE A 117 -9.09 -23.32 -12.32
C ILE A 117 -10.25 -22.40 -11.93
N LEU A 118 -10.65 -21.48 -12.79
CA LEU A 118 -11.79 -20.60 -12.55
C LEU A 118 -13.12 -21.39 -12.63
N ALA A 119 -13.25 -22.25 -13.64
CA ALA A 119 -14.40 -23.14 -13.80
C ALA A 119 -14.56 -24.09 -12.60
N ASP A 120 -13.48 -24.71 -12.13
CA ASP A 120 -13.47 -25.58 -10.94
C ASP A 120 -13.91 -24.86 -9.64
N CYS A 121 -13.84 -23.52 -9.63
CA CYS A 121 -14.28 -22.69 -8.52
C CYS A 121 -15.72 -22.17 -8.69
N GLY A 122 -16.43 -22.61 -9.73
CA GLY A 122 -17.77 -22.13 -10.04
C GLY A 122 -17.80 -20.68 -10.50
N ILE A 123 -16.67 -20.15 -11.01
CA ILE A 123 -16.63 -18.83 -11.64
C ILE A 123 -16.96 -19.04 -13.12
N PRO A 124 -18.18 -18.69 -13.56
CA PRO A 124 -18.53 -18.79 -14.97
C PRO A 124 -17.66 -17.81 -15.75
N MET A 125 -16.77 -18.33 -16.59
CA MET A 125 -16.17 -17.55 -17.64
C MET A 125 -17.07 -17.74 -18.85
N GLU A 126 -17.80 -16.68 -19.21
CA GLU A 126 -18.58 -16.61 -20.43
C GLU A 126 -17.63 -16.74 -21.64
N SER A 127 -17.31 -17.98 -21.98
CA SER A 127 -16.74 -18.32 -23.28
C SER A 127 -17.91 -18.52 -24.20
N GLU A 128 -18.17 -17.51 -25.04
CA GLU A 128 -19.11 -17.58 -26.16
C GLU A 128 -20.56 -17.92 -25.79
N GLN A 129 -21.28 -16.99 -25.17
CA GLN A 129 -22.74 -16.89 -25.32
C GLN A 129 -23.27 -15.57 -24.74
N VAL A 130 -23.27 -14.53 -25.58
CA VAL A 130 -23.97 -13.25 -25.36
C VAL A 130 -25.51 -13.44 -25.33
N ALA A 131 -26.03 -14.66 -25.41
CA ALA A 131 -27.47 -14.89 -25.55
C ALA A 131 -28.21 -15.36 -24.28
N ASN A 132 -27.55 -16.00 -23.30
CA ASN A 132 -28.30 -16.72 -22.24
C ASN A 132 -27.69 -16.65 -20.81
N ALA A 133 -27.06 -15.54 -20.42
CA ALA A 133 -26.61 -15.39 -19.03
C ALA A 133 -27.81 -15.13 -18.09
N SER A 134 -27.89 -15.94 -17.03
CA SER A 134 -28.77 -15.69 -15.88
C SER A 134 -28.42 -14.33 -15.25
N PRO A 135 -29.41 -13.48 -14.91
CA PRO A 135 -29.21 -12.05 -14.59
C PRO A 135 -28.42 -11.74 -13.31
N HIS A 136 -27.95 -12.74 -12.55
CA HIS A 136 -27.41 -12.52 -11.21
C HIS A 136 -25.89 -12.23 -11.13
N THR A 137 -25.07 -12.68 -12.09
CA THR A 137 -23.60 -12.47 -12.05
C THR A 137 -23.15 -11.16 -12.70
N SER A 138 -23.81 -10.71 -13.79
CA SER A 138 -23.59 -9.35 -14.34
C SER A 138 -23.95 -8.28 -13.30
N SER A 139 -25.05 -8.48 -12.56
CA SER A 139 -25.50 -7.56 -11.51
C SER A 139 -24.43 -7.23 -10.47
N LEU A 140 -23.60 -8.19 -10.05
CA LEU A 140 -22.63 -7.99 -8.96
C LEU A 140 -21.35 -7.29 -9.43
N VAL A 141 -20.88 -7.62 -10.64
CA VAL A 141 -19.73 -6.94 -11.27
C VAL A 141 -20.10 -5.49 -11.61
N ASP A 142 -21.30 -5.28 -12.16
CA ASP A 142 -21.82 -3.95 -12.46
C ASP A 142 -22.01 -3.12 -11.19
N GLN A 143 -22.40 -3.77 -10.08
CA GLN A 143 -22.46 -3.12 -8.77
C GLN A 143 -21.08 -2.70 -8.26
N LEU A 144 -20.09 -3.59 -8.31
CA LEU A 144 -18.72 -3.27 -7.88
C LEU A 144 -18.08 -2.16 -8.73
N LEU A 145 -18.36 -2.13 -10.04
CA LEU A 145 -17.91 -1.05 -10.92
C LEU A 145 -18.52 0.30 -10.54
N ARG A 146 -19.82 0.32 -10.16
CA ARG A 146 -20.47 1.54 -9.67
C ARG A 146 -19.90 1.98 -8.32
N GLU A 147 -19.71 1.06 -7.39
CA GLU A 147 -19.13 1.36 -6.07
C GLU A 147 -17.69 1.88 -6.19
N LEU A 148 -16.89 1.31 -7.10
CA LEU A 148 -15.54 1.79 -7.40
C LEU A 148 -15.57 3.22 -7.93
N LYS A 149 -16.44 3.52 -8.90
CA LYS A 149 -16.56 4.86 -9.46
C LYS A 149 -16.97 5.90 -8.41
N VAL A 150 -17.93 5.57 -7.55
CA VAL A 150 -18.34 6.44 -6.43
C VAL A 150 -17.19 6.65 -5.44
N ALA A 151 -16.41 5.62 -5.15
CA ALA A 151 -15.26 5.73 -4.27
C ALA A 151 -14.15 6.61 -4.86
N GLU A 152 -13.90 6.52 -6.16
CA GLU A 152 -12.93 7.36 -6.89
C GLU A 152 -13.34 8.84 -6.87
N GLU A 153 -14.61 9.15 -7.13
CA GLU A 153 -15.14 10.52 -7.08
C GLU A 153 -15.04 11.12 -5.66
N LYS A 154 -15.34 10.31 -4.64
CA LYS A 154 -15.19 10.72 -3.24
C LYS A 154 -13.73 10.94 -2.86
N TYR A 155 -12.83 10.08 -3.33
CA TYR A 155 -11.39 10.23 -3.09
C TYR A 155 -10.86 11.54 -3.68
N ALA A 156 -11.22 11.85 -4.93
CA ALA A 156 -10.82 13.10 -5.58
C ALA A 156 -11.30 14.35 -4.81
N THR A 157 -12.53 14.29 -4.26
CA THR A 157 -13.08 15.39 -3.45
C THR A 157 -12.30 15.58 -2.14
N LEU A 158 -12.03 14.48 -1.42
CA LEU A 158 -11.27 14.51 -0.17
C LEU A 158 -9.81 14.93 -0.37
N GLU A 159 -9.22 14.59 -1.51
CA GLU A 159 -7.87 15.00 -1.88
C GLU A 159 -7.80 16.52 -2.09
N LEU A 160 -8.78 17.11 -2.76
CA LEU A 160 -8.90 18.56 -2.94
C LEU A 160 -9.08 19.28 -1.59
N GLU A 161 -9.94 18.78 -0.72
CA GLU A 161 -10.11 19.34 0.64
C GLU A 161 -8.81 19.28 1.44
N ASN A 162 -8.07 18.17 1.36
CA ASN A 162 -6.77 18.04 2.02
C ASN A 162 -5.75 19.06 1.52
N GLN A 163 -5.73 19.34 0.22
CA GLN A 163 -4.84 20.35 -0.36
C GLN A 163 -5.19 21.75 0.14
N ASN A 164 -6.48 22.09 0.21
CA ASN A 164 -6.94 23.38 0.73
C ASN A 164 -6.57 23.54 2.22
N LEU A 165 -6.83 22.53 3.05
CA LEU A 165 -6.47 22.57 4.47
C LEU A 165 -4.96 22.70 4.69
N ARG A 166 -4.13 22.07 3.85
CA ARG A 166 -2.67 22.23 3.90
C ARG A 166 -2.23 23.65 3.53
N ALA A 167 -2.88 24.27 2.55
CA ALA A 167 -2.61 25.66 2.18
C ALA A 167 -3.02 26.66 3.28
N GLU A 168 -4.18 26.43 3.92
CA GLU A 168 -4.62 27.22 5.07
C GLU A 168 -3.66 27.09 6.25
N LEU A 169 -3.25 25.86 6.58
CA LEU A 169 -2.25 25.61 7.63
C LEU A 169 -0.94 26.35 7.33
N HIS A 170 -0.47 26.33 6.09
CA HIS A 170 0.75 27.03 5.70
C HIS A 170 0.61 28.56 5.91
N THR A 171 -0.52 29.13 5.50
CA THR A 171 -0.83 30.56 5.66
C THR A 171 -0.86 30.95 7.13
N LEU A 172 -1.61 30.21 7.95
CA LEU A 172 -1.75 30.50 9.38
C LEU A 172 -0.41 30.36 10.11
N ASN A 173 0.40 29.38 9.75
CA ASN A 173 1.70 29.17 10.36
C ASN A 173 2.69 30.31 10.02
N ALA A 174 2.60 30.87 8.81
CA ALA A 174 3.37 32.06 8.45
C ALA A 174 2.95 33.29 9.26
N GLU A 175 1.64 33.48 9.48
CA GLU A 175 1.12 34.57 10.31
C GLU A 175 1.56 34.44 11.77
N ILE A 176 1.49 33.23 12.34
CA ILE A 176 2.00 32.94 13.69
C ILE A 176 3.48 33.32 13.80
N HIS A 177 4.29 32.97 12.79
CA HIS A 177 5.71 33.31 12.80
C HIS A 177 5.94 34.82 12.80
N MET A 178 5.23 35.56 11.94
CA MET A 178 5.34 37.02 11.89
C MET A 178 4.93 37.67 13.22
N LEU A 179 3.80 37.26 13.80
CA LEU A 179 3.31 37.80 15.07
C LEU A 179 4.28 37.51 16.21
N LYS A 180 4.88 36.32 16.23
CA LYS A 180 5.89 35.95 17.21
C LYS A 180 7.16 36.81 17.08
N ASP A 181 7.60 37.10 15.86
CA ASP A 181 8.74 37.97 15.62
C ASP A 181 8.44 39.42 16.05
N GLN A 182 7.25 39.94 15.73
CA GLN A 182 6.81 41.27 16.16
C GLN A 182 6.74 41.39 17.69
N LEU A 183 6.19 40.37 18.36
CA LEU A 183 6.12 40.35 19.83
C LEU A 183 7.52 40.33 20.45
N GLY A 184 8.45 39.55 19.89
CA GLY A 184 9.84 39.52 20.32
C GLY A 184 10.54 40.88 20.17
N GLN A 185 10.33 41.56 19.05
CA GLN A 185 10.86 42.91 18.83
C GLN A 185 10.28 43.93 19.82
N GLN A 186 8.97 43.87 20.09
CA GLN A 186 8.34 44.75 21.08
C GLN A 186 8.86 44.50 22.50
N GLN A 187 9.02 43.23 22.90
CA GLN A 187 9.59 42.89 24.21
C GLN A 187 11.02 43.41 24.34
N PHE A 188 11.85 43.23 23.31
CA PHE A 188 13.22 43.74 23.30
C PHE A 188 13.26 45.27 23.43
N ALA A 189 12.43 45.97 22.65
CA ALA A 189 12.34 47.43 22.70
C ALA A 189 11.84 47.93 24.06
N ASN A 190 10.86 47.25 24.67
CA ASN A 190 10.33 47.59 25.99
C ASN A 190 11.36 47.37 27.09
N ASN A 191 12.07 46.23 27.08
CA ASN A 191 13.14 45.97 28.05
C ASN A 191 14.23 47.04 27.97
N ALA A 192 14.69 47.39 26.76
CA ALA A 192 15.66 48.46 26.57
C ALA A 192 15.17 49.84 27.06
N ARG A 193 13.86 50.10 27.02
CA ARG A 193 13.27 51.33 27.59
C ARG A 193 13.26 51.29 29.12
N VAL A 194 12.92 50.15 29.71
CA VAL A 194 12.93 49.94 31.17
C VAL A 194 14.34 50.09 31.72
N ASP A 195 15.34 49.47 31.08
CA ASP A 195 16.75 49.56 31.49
C ASP A 195 17.22 51.03 31.51
N ARG A 196 16.90 51.81 30.46
CA ARG A 196 17.21 53.26 30.44
C ARG A 196 16.56 54.04 31.58
N VAL A 197 15.32 53.71 31.95
CA VAL A 197 14.63 54.37 33.08
C VAL A 197 15.30 54.02 34.40
N LEU A 198 15.69 52.76 34.58
CA LEU A 198 16.42 52.32 35.78
C LEU A 198 17.77 53.03 35.90
N ASP A 199 18.52 53.17 34.81
CA ASP A 199 19.80 53.89 34.79
C ASP A 199 19.62 55.39 35.15
N MET A 200 18.57 56.04 34.65
CA MET A 200 18.25 57.42 35.01
C MET A 200 17.89 57.58 36.49
N LEU A 201 17.13 56.64 37.06
CA LEU A 201 16.76 56.67 38.48
C LEU A 201 17.97 56.40 39.39
N ALA A 202 18.86 55.51 38.98
CA ALA A 202 20.09 55.22 39.70
C ALA A 202 21.02 56.45 39.72
N SER A 203 21.19 57.13 38.59
CA SER A 203 22.01 58.35 38.48
C SER A 203 21.42 59.57 39.18
N ALA A 204 20.10 59.65 39.35
CA ALA A 204 19.43 60.71 40.11
C ALA A 204 19.47 60.52 41.64
N SER A 205 19.89 59.34 42.11
CA SER A 205 19.92 58.98 43.54
C SER A 205 21.32 59.11 44.19
N THR A 206 22.31 59.60 43.44
CA THR A 206 23.68 59.94 43.87
C THR A 206 23.92 61.42 43.79
#